data_AF-A0A0B7B1P5-F1
#
_entry.id   AF-A0A0B7B1P5-F1
#
_cell.length_a   1.000
_cell.length_b   1.000
_cell.length_c   1.000
_cell.angle_alpha   90.00
_cell.angle_beta   90.00
_cell.angle_gamma   90.00
#
_symmetry.space_group_name_H-M   'P 1'
#
loop_
_entity.id
_entity.type
_entity.pdbx_description
1 polymer ?
#
loop_
_entity_poly.entity_id
_entity_poly.type
_entity_poly.pdbx_seq_one_letter_code
_entity_poly.pdbx_strand_id
1 'polypeptide(L)'
;MLTPSSPDDVVRRQKKVRKFKTVAYRGDQPTKWKRASINGHVFNYDTSVFTPVLGSCTSVTVDGTLSCSEVIETLLDKFKVQNSPDEYVLSVVTEEGERLLTHSDKPLLERLKLGPRETLGKIFIKERCPESGALSEGSNIKMPIVESGEEENLPHEVEQLLVLPEAVLRGILAKYCNDEEKEITLVKARYETARKRIEKKLHEIQTQQMSSTA
;
A
#
# COMPACT_ATOMS: atom_id res chain seq x y z
N MET A 1 7.07 44.89 -16.00
CA MET A 1 5.71 45.44 -15.79
C MET A 1 4.73 44.33 -16.12
N LEU A 2 4.27 43.56 -15.12
CA LEU A 2 3.35 42.43 -15.30
C LEU A 2 1.91 42.98 -15.34
N THR A 3 1.16 42.63 -16.37
CA THR A 3 -0.26 42.99 -16.51
C THR A 3 -1.12 42.16 -15.56
N PRO A 4 -2.11 42.75 -14.86
CA PRO A 4 -3.00 41.99 -13.98
C PRO A 4 -3.94 41.09 -14.80
N SER A 5 -4.12 39.84 -14.37
CA SER A 5 -5.00 38.87 -15.02
C SER A 5 -6.48 39.26 -14.88
N SER A 6 -7.27 38.91 -15.90
CA SER A 6 -8.69 39.21 -16.04
C SER A 6 -9.53 38.63 -14.88
N PRO A 7 -10.60 39.30 -14.43
CA PRO A 7 -11.47 38.83 -13.34
C PRO A 7 -12.24 37.52 -13.65
N ASP A 8 -12.16 36.99 -14.87
CA ASP A 8 -12.81 35.74 -15.28
C ASP A 8 -12.02 34.46 -14.94
N ASP A 9 -10.77 34.56 -14.45
CA ASP A 9 -9.94 33.39 -14.05
C ASP A 9 -10.29 32.79 -12.68
N VAL A 10 -11.36 33.26 -12.02
CA VAL A 10 -11.77 32.74 -10.71
C VAL A 10 -12.98 31.82 -10.86
N VAL A 11 -12.73 30.51 -10.80
CA VAL A 11 -13.76 29.46 -10.74
C VAL A 11 -14.66 29.71 -9.52
N ARG A 12 -15.85 30.27 -9.73
CA ARG A 12 -16.85 30.47 -8.68
C ARG A 12 -17.56 29.16 -8.39
N ARG A 13 -17.48 28.67 -7.13
CA ARG A 13 -18.26 27.51 -6.67
C ARG A 13 -19.77 27.72 -6.92
N GLN A 14 -20.36 26.89 -7.78
CA GLN A 14 -21.81 26.85 -7.98
C GLN A 14 -22.53 26.51 -6.67
N LYS A 15 -23.41 27.40 -6.20
CA LYS A 15 -24.15 27.30 -4.93
C LYS A 15 -25.30 26.27 -4.93
N LYS A 16 -25.36 25.34 -5.89
CA LYS A 16 -26.43 24.33 -5.99
C LYS A 16 -25.89 22.91 -6.22
N VAL A 17 -24.92 22.48 -5.42
CA VAL A 17 -24.65 21.05 -5.29
C VAL A 17 -25.61 20.50 -4.24
N ARG A 18 -26.58 19.68 -4.67
CA ARG A 18 -27.43 18.90 -3.75
C ARG A 18 -26.49 18.01 -2.95
N LYS A 19 -26.31 18.32 -1.66
CA LYS A 19 -25.50 17.53 -0.74
C LYS A 19 -26.16 16.17 -0.59
N PHE A 20 -25.65 15.17 -1.29
CA PHE A 20 -25.98 13.77 -0.98
C PHE A 20 -25.56 13.52 0.47
N LYS A 21 -26.50 12.97 1.25
CA LYS A 21 -26.35 12.74 2.68
C LYS A 21 -25.25 11.71 2.89
N THR A 22 -24.05 12.17 3.25
CA THR A 22 -22.98 11.33 3.75
C THR A 22 -23.35 10.89 5.17
N VAL A 23 -23.85 9.66 5.26
CA VAL A 23 -24.27 9.00 6.50
C VAL A 23 -23.03 8.39 7.14
N ALA A 24 -22.30 9.19 7.93
CA ALA A 24 -21.43 8.65 8.96
C ALA A 24 -22.28 8.59 10.24
N TYR A 25 -22.82 7.41 10.55
CA TYR A 25 -23.64 7.10 11.73
C TYR A 25 -24.91 7.95 11.94
N ARG A 26 -26.08 7.39 11.60
CA ARG A 26 -27.34 7.87 12.20
C ARG A 26 -27.38 7.41 13.66
N GLY A 27 -27.08 8.33 14.55
CA GLY A 27 -27.27 8.18 16.00
C GLY A 27 -27.11 9.50 16.73
N ASP A 28 -26.06 10.25 16.43
CA ASP A 28 -25.81 11.56 17.05
C ASP A 28 -25.73 12.66 15.99
N GLN A 29 -26.45 13.77 16.24
CA GLN A 29 -26.27 14.99 15.47
C GLN A 29 -24.79 15.39 15.53
N PRO A 30 -24.11 15.57 14.37
CA PRO A 30 -22.70 15.89 14.39
C PRO A 30 -22.55 17.33 14.90
N THR A 31 -22.12 17.47 16.16
CA THR A 31 -21.57 18.72 16.66
C THR A 31 -20.44 19.13 15.72
N LYS A 32 -20.34 20.43 15.44
CA LYS A 32 -19.59 21.04 14.33
C LYS A 32 -18.06 20.80 14.36
N TRP A 33 -17.55 19.95 15.25
CA TRP A 33 -16.13 19.74 15.55
C TRP A 33 -15.52 18.43 15.04
N LYS A 34 -16.29 17.51 14.44
CA LYS A 34 -15.76 16.16 14.09
C LYS A 34 -15.52 15.91 12.59
N ARG A 35 -15.50 16.96 11.76
CA ARG A 35 -15.37 16.81 10.30
C ARG A 35 -14.03 17.34 9.81
N ALA A 36 -12.99 16.53 9.95
CA ALA A 36 -11.81 16.65 9.12
C ALA A 36 -11.08 15.30 9.08
N SER A 37 -11.37 14.51 8.06
CA SER A 37 -10.29 13.72 7.47
C SER A 37 -10.20 14.09 6.00
N ILE A 38 -8.97 14.06 5.51
CA ILE A 38 -8.65 14.37 4.12
C ILE A 38 -9.24 13.32 3.15
N ASN A 39 -9.68 12.14 3.64
CA ASN A 39 -10.16 11.00 2.83
C ASN A 39 -11.45 10.30 3.32
N GLY A 40 -12.24 10.88 4.24
CA GLY A 40 -13.53 10.29 4.68
C GLY A 40 -13.50 9.41 5.94
N HIS A 41 -12.33 9.22 6.55
CA HIS A 41 -12.15 8.63 7.88
C HIS A 41 -12.60 9.54 9.03
N VAL A 42 -12.76 9.00 10.23
CA VAL A 42 -13.12 9.80 11.41
C VAL A 42 -11.88 9.99 12.26
N PHE A 43 -11.52 11.26 12.52
CA PHE A 43 -10.47 11.60 13.47
C PHE A 43 -11.11 12.11 14.76
N ASN A 44 -10.75 11.51 15.89
CA ASN A 44 -11.18 11.96 17.20
C ASN A 44 -10.09 12.86 17.82
N TYR A 45 -10.38 14.15 17.97
CA TYR A 45 -9.43 15.12 18.54
C TYR A 45 -9.13 14.90 20.02
N ASP A 46 -10.07 14.30 20.76
CA ASP A 46 -9.90 14.07 22.21
C ASP A 46 -8.96 12.90 22.48
N THR A 47 -9.07 11.84 21.67
CA THR A 47 -8.26 10.62 21.82
C THR A 47 -7.10 10.54 20.83
N SER A 48 -7.02 11.47 19.88
CA SER A 48 -6.10 11.42 18.72
C SER A 48 -6.20 10.12 17.89
N VAL A 49 -7.30 9.38 18.01
CA VAL A 49 -7.54 8.11 17.31
C VAL A 49 -8.08 8.40 15.90
N PHE A 50 -7.53 7.70 14.92
CA PHE A 50 -8.05 7.70 13.56
C PHE A 50 -8.80 6.39 13.30
N THR A 51 -10.12 6.48 13.15
CA THR A 51 -10.95 5.30 12.88
C THR A 51 -11.07 5.11 11.37
N PRO A 52 -10.45 4.05 10.80
CA PRO A 52 -10.62 3.73 9.40
C PRO A 52 -12.08 3.37 9.10
N VAL A 53 -12.53 3.65 7.88
CA VAL A 53 -13.86 3.21 7.45
C VAL A 53 -13.76 1.71 7.15
N LEU A 54 -14.76 0.92 7.53
CA LEU A 54 -14.76 -0.52 7.23
C LEU A 54 -14.58 -0.72 5.70
N GLY A 55 -13.66 -1.61 5.32
CA GLY A 55 -13.31 -1.85 3.92
C GLY A 55 -12.35 -0.84 3.30
N SER A 56 -11.85 0.14 4.05
CA SER A 56 -10.82 1.06 3.56
C SER A 56 -9.47 0.36 3.41
N CYS A 57 -8.75 0.68 2.33
CA CYS A 57 -7.39 0.21 2.12
C CYS A 57 -6.38 1.15 2.78
N THR A 58 -5.30 0.59 3.31
CA THR A 58 -4.19 1.32 3.92
C THR A 58 -2.87 0.67 3.55
N SER A 59 -1.81 1.47 3.41
CA SER A 59 -0.46 0.99 3.14
C SER A 59 0.47 1.23 4.33
N VAL A 60 1.29 0.23 4.65
CA VAL A 60 2.40 0.33 5.60
C VAL A 60 3.67 -0.17 4.92
N THR A 61 4.81 0.44 5.26
CA THR A 61 6.11 -0.01 4.77
C THR A 61 6.59 -1.16 5.64
N VAL A 62 6.87 -2.31 5.03
CA VAL A 62 7.24 -3.55 5.72
C VAL A 62 8.43 -4.22 5.02
N ASP A 63 9.29 -4.88 5.79
CA ASP A 63 10.38 -5.72 5.29
C ASP A 63 10.01 -7.22 5.31
N GLY A 64 10.78 -8.05 4.60
CA GLY A 64 10.55 -9.50 4.50
C GLY A 64 10.78 -10.28 5.79
N THR A 65 11.35 -9.63 6.81
CA THR A 65 11.66 -10.23 8.12
C THR A 65 10.54 -10.02 9.15
N LEU A 66 9.61 -9.10 8.92
CA LEU A 66 8.56 -8.77 9.89
C LEU A 66 7.53 -9.89 10.01
N SER A 67 7.16 -10.20 11.25
CA SER A 67 6.06 -11.09 11.63
C SER A 67 4.70 -10.40 11.48
N CYS A 68 3.62 -11.18 11.51
CA CYS A 68 2.25 -10.66 11.48
C CYS A 68 1.98 -9.66 12.63
N SER A 69 2.45 -9.94 13.84
CA SER A 69 2.25 -9.06 15.00
C SER A 69 2.93 -7.71 14.84
N GLU A 70 4.17 -7.68 14.33
CA GLU A 70 4.89 -6.41 14.07
C GLU A 70 4.19 -5.60 12.97
N VAL A 71 3.69 -6.26 11.91
CA VAL A 71 2.91 -5.56 10.87
C VAL A 71 1.60 -5.00 11.44
N ILE A 72 0.90 -5.75 12.29
CA ILE A 72 -0.29 -5.27 12.99
C ILE A 72 0.07 -4.07 13.87
N GLU A 73 1.15 -4.12 14.64
CA GLU A 73 1.60 -3.01 15.49
C GLU A 73 1.85 -1.73 14.68
N THR A 74 2.51 -1.84 13.52
CA THR A 74 2.70 -0.67 12.63
C THR A 74 1.37 -0.11 12.10
N LEU A 75 0.37 -0.96 11.85
CA LEU A 75 -0.97 -0.54 11.45
C LEU A 75 -1.70 0.16 12.59
N LEU A 76 -1.63 -0.38 13.81
CA LEU A 76 -2.25 0.21 15.00
C LEU A 76 -1.61 1.56 15.33
N ASP A 77 -0.28 1.70 15.24
CA ASP A 77 0.40 2.98 15.46
C ASP A 77 0.04 4.02 14.40
N LYS A 78 -0.06 3.61 13.12
CA LYS A 78 -0.51 4.49 12.03
C LYS A 78 -1.89 5.10 12.32
N PHE A 79 -2.78 4.33 12.94
CA PHE A 79 -4.15 4.75 13.28
C PHE A 79 -4.33 5.24 14.72
N LYS A 80 -3.25 5.23 15.51
CA LYS A 80 -3.26 5.59 16.95
C LYS A 80 -4.27 4.77 17.76
N VAL A 81 -4.38 3.49 17.42
CA VAL A 81 -5.18 2.51 18.17
C VAL A 81 -4.33 2.00 19.33
N GLN A 82 -4.89 1.99 20.55
CA GLN A 82 -4.18 1.58 21.77
C GLN A 82 -4.39 0.10 22.16
N ASN A 83 -5.24 -0.62 21.42
CA ASN A 83 -5.50 -2.04 21.61
C ASN A 83 -4.23 -2.89 21.42
N SER A 84 -4.23 -4.08 22.01
CA SER A 84 -3.11 -5.00 21.84
C SER A 84 -3.10 -5.57 20.41
N PRO A 85 -1.92 -5.80 19.81
CA PRO A 85 -1.84 -6.43 18.48
C PRO A 85 -2.37 -7.87 18.48
N ASP A 86 -2.44 -8.53 19.63
CA ASP A 86 -2.96 -9.90 19.79
C ASP A 86 -4.49 -10.00 19.64
N GLU A 87 -5.19 -8.87 19.78
CA GLU A 87 -6.63 -8.75 19.48
C GLU A 87 -6.90 -8.77 17.97
N TYR A 88 -5.88 -8.76 17.13
CA TYR A 88 -6.02 -8.73 15.68
C TYR A 88 -5.31 -9.91 15.01
N VAL A 89 -5.76 -10.23 13.80
CA VAL A 89 -5.17 -11.24 12.94
C VAL A 89 -5.17 -10.74 11.49
N LEU A 90 -4.12 -11.08 10.75
CA LEU A 90 -4.07 -10.85 9.32
C LEU A 90 -4.67 -12.05 8.58
N SER A 91 -5.40 -11.80 7.51
CA SER A 91 -5.92 -12.86 6.65
C SER A 91 -5.69 -12.57 5.19
N VAL A 92 -5.37 -13.63 4.44
CA VAL A 92 -5.27 -13.60 2.98
C VAL A 92 -6.62 -14.03 2.42
N VAL A 93 -7.21 -13.19 1.57
CA VAL A 93 -8.46 -13.47 0.88
C VAL A 93 -8.18 -13.53 -0.62
N THR A 94 -8.45 -14.68 -1.22
CA THR A 94 -8.37 -14.95 -2.67
C THR A 94 -9.75 -15.36 -3.20
N GLU A 95 -9.86 -15.58 -4.51
CA GLU A 95 -11.09 -16.15 -5.10
C GLU A 95 -11.39 -17.57 -4.57
N GLU A 96 -10.37 -18.30 -4.13
CA GLU A 96 -10.47 -19.67 -3.61
C GLU A 96 -10.97 -19.72 -2.16
N GLY A 97 -10.82 -18.63 -1.40
CA GLY A 97 -11.28 -18.53 -0.03
C GLY A 97 -10.43 -17.61 0.85
N GLU A 98 -10.63 -17.74 2.16
CA GLU A 98 -9.90 -16.99 3.18
C GLU A 98 -9.00 -17.90 4.02
N ARG A 99 -7.75 -17.47 4.21
CA ARG A 99 -6.78 -18.12 5.10
C ARG A 99 -6.24 -17.12 6.12
N LEU A 100 -6.32 -17.47 7.41
CA LEU A 100 -5.70 -16.69 8.48
C LEU A 100 -4.17 -16.89 8.48
N LEU A 101 -3.43 -15.79 8.65
CA LEU A 101 -1.99 -15.82 8.81
C LEU A 101 -1.61 -16.13 10.26
N THR A 102 -0.61 -16.99 10.40
CA THR A 102 -0.05 -17.40 11.69
C THR A 102 1.10 -16.50 12.10
N HIS A 103 1.54 -16.61 13.35
CA HIS A 103 2.70 -15.86 13.87
C HIS A 103 4.02 -16.20 13.16
N SER A 104 4.13 -17.40 12.56
CA SER A 104 5.29 -17.81 11.75
C SER A 104 5.27 -17.24 10.34
N ASP A 105 4.10 -16.83 9.84
CA ASP A 105 3.99 -16.30 8.48
C ASP A 105 4.58 -14.89 8.38
N LYS A 106 5.10 -14.57 7.20
CA LYS A 106 5.68 -13.26 6.87
C LYS A 106 4.75 -12.54 5.89
N PRO A 107 4.00 -11.51 6.31
CA PRO A 107 2.96 -10.90 5.48
C PRO A 107 3.45 -10.41 4.12
N LEU A 108 4.65 -9.84 4.06
CA LEU A 108 5.24 -9.40 2.78
C LEU A 108 5.49 -10.57 1.83
N LEU A 109 5.97 -11.70 2.36
CA LEU A 109 6.26 -12.89 1.57
C LEU A 109 4.96 -13.54 1.08
N GLU A 110 3.91 -13.57 1.92
CA GLU A 110 2.58 -14.02 1.52
C GLU A 110 1.97 -13.11 0.45
N ARG A 111 2.11 -11.78 0.57
CA ARG A 111 1.67 -10.83 -0.48
C ARG A 111 2.41 -11.06 -1.80
N LEU A 112 3.71 -11.37 -1.75
CA LEU A 112 4.53 -11.61 -2.93
C LEU A 112 4.09 -12.87 -3.70
N LYS A 113 3.67 -13.93 -3.00
CA LYS A 113 3.12 -15.16 -3.62
C LYS A 113 1.85 -14.89 -4.43
N LEU A 114 1.01 -13.95 -3.96
CA LEU A 114 -0.21 -13.54 -4.64
C LEU A 114 0.05 -12.67 -5.89
N GLY A 115 1.27 -12.13 -6.04
CA GLY A 115 1.65 -11.22 -7.10
C GLY A 115 1.04 -9.81 -6.97
N PRO A 116 1.43 -8.84 -7.81
CA PRO A 116 1.09 -7.42 -7.59
C PRO A 116 -0.38 -7.05 -7.87
N ARG A 117 -1.19 -7.97 -8.43
CA ARG A 117 -2.59 -7.68 -8.78
C ARG A 117 -3.50 -7.86 -7.57
N GLU A 118 -4.20 -6.80 -7.18
CA GLU A 118 -5.18 -6.83 -6.09
C GLU A 118 -6.44 -7.66 -6.40
N THR A 119 -6.65 -8.05 -7.66
CA THR A 119 -7.77 -8.92 -8.06
C THR A 119 -7.56 -10.37 -7.64
N LEU A 120 -6.30 -10.83 -7.57
CA LEU A 120 -5.96 -12.23 -7.29
C LEU A 120 -5.96 -12.55 -5.79
N GLY A 121 -5.64 -11.55 -4.97
CA GLY A 121 -5.67 -11.73 -3.53
C GLY A 121 -5.29 -10.46 -2.77
N LYS A 122 -5.88 -10.31 -1.60
CA LYS A 122 -5.71 -9.17 -0.70
C LYS A 122 -5.40 -9.65 0.70
N ILE A 123 -4.71 -8.80 1.46
CA ILE A 123 -4.50 -9.02 2.90
C ILE A 123 -5.44 -8.09 3.67
N PHE A 124 -6.19 -8.66 4.60
CA PHE A 124 -7.08 -7.95 5.51
C PHE A 124 -6.56 -8.05 6.94
N ILE A 125 -6.86 -7.03 7.74
CA ILE A 125 -6.75 -7.09 9.20
C ILE A 125 -8.15 -7.30 9.78
N LYS A 126 -8.27 -8.22 10.74
CA LYS A 126 -9.53 -8.58 11.39
C LYS A 126 -9.33 -8.63 12.90
N GLU A 127 -10.38 -8.31 13.64
CA GLU A 127 -10.43 -8.56 15.08
C GLU A 127 -10.54 -10.07 15.34
N ARG A 128 -9.82 -10.54 16.36
CA ARG A 128 -9.84 -11.92 16.80
C ARG A 128 -11.06 -12.13 17.68
N CYS A 129 -12.03 -12.89 17.19
CA CYS A 129 -13.18 -13.25 17.99
C CYS A 129 -12.75 -14.27 19.07
N PRO A 130 -12.98 -14.00 20.38
CA PRO A 130 -12.58 -14.90 21.47
C PRO A 130 -13.27 -16.27 21.45
N GLU A 131 -14.31 -16.44 20.62
CA GLU A 131 -15.06 -17.70 20.45
C GLU A 131 -14.30 -18.78 19.63
N SER A 132 -13.25 -18.41 18.88
CA SER A 132 -12.63 -19.30 17.87
C SER A 132 -11.39 -20.06 18.35
N GLY A 133 -11.28 -20.27 19.66
CA GLY A 133 -10.24 -21.05 20.30
C GLY A 133 -10.50 -22.56 20.37
N ALA A 134 -11.05 -23.19 19.32
CA ALA A 134 -10.99 -24.64 19.07
C ALA A 134 -11.76 -25.02 17.78
N LEU A 135 -11.05 -25.62 16.83
CA LEU A 135 -11.51 -26.60 15.80
C LEU A 135 -12.94 -26.44 15.22
N SER A 136 -13.05 -26.19 13.91
CA SER A 136 -13.69 -27.13 12.96
C SER A 136 -13.67 -26.58 11.54
N GLU A 137 -13.19 -27.39 10.60
CA GLU A 137 -13.61 -27.35 9.21
C GLU A 137 -15.15 -27.38 9.14
N GLY A 138 -15.75 -26.63 8.22
CA GLY A 138 -17.16 -26.77 7.85
C GLY A 138 -18.17 -26.41 8.93
N SER A 139 -18.53 -25.13 9.05
CA SER A 139 -19.82 -24.76 9.64
C SER A 139 -20.32 -23.47 9.00
N ASN A 140 -21.45 -23.61 8.30
CA ASN A 140 -22.29 -22.53 7.80
C ASN A 140 -22.67 -21.61 8.98
N ILE A 141 -22.08 -20.43 9.05
CA ILE A 141 -22.52 -19.42 10.00
C ILE A 141 -23.83 -18.83 9.48
N LYS A 142 -24.89 -19.28 10.15
CA LYS A 142 -26.25 -18.76 10.19
C LYS A 142 -26.22 -17.22 10.25
N MET A 143 -26.64 -16.59 9.16
CA MET A 143 -26.98 -15.17 9.09
C MET A 143 -27.95 -14.80 10.23
N PRO A 144 -27.70 -13.75 11.03
CA PRO A 144 -28.72 -13.22 11.92
C PRO A 144 -29.66 -12.33 11.11
N ILE A 145 -30.89 -12.84 10.97
CA ILE A 145 -32.17 -12.12 10.96
C ILE A 145 -32.25 -10.85 10.09
N VAL A 146 -32.95 -11.05 8.97
CA VAL A 146 -33.59 -10.07 8.09
C VAL A 146 -34.39 -9.03 8.89
N GLU A 147 -34.15 -7.74 8.63
CA GLU A 147 -35.23 -6.75 8.58
C GLU A 147 -35.20 -6.03 7.24
N SER A 148 -36.31 -6.22 6.54
CA SER A 148 -36.68 -5.76 5.20
C SER A 148 -36.41 -4.28 4.95
N GLY A 149 -35.76 -3.97 3.84
CA GLY A 149 -35.64 -2.60 3.34
C GLY A 149 -34.76 -2.49 2.10
N GLU A 150 -35.31 -2.88 0.95
CA GLU A 150 -34.89 -2.47 -0.40
C GLU A 150 -33.39 -2.62 -0.71
N GLU A 151 -32.99 -3.81 -1.17
CA GLU A 151 -31.74 -3.99 -1.91
C GLU A 151 -31.83 -3.24 -3.26
N GLU A 152 -31.52 -1.95 -3.25
CA GLU A 152 -31.02 -1.31 -4.46
C GLU A 152 -29.63 -1.87 -4.74
N ASN A 153 -29.57 -2.76 -5.74
CA ASN A 153 -28.35 -3.20 -6.41
C ASN A 153 -27.48 -1.98 -6.75
N LEU A 154 -26.51 -1.65 -5.89
CA LEU A 154 -25.46 -0.70 -6.22
C LEU A 154 -24.39 -1.43 -7.06
N PRO A 155 -24.10 -0.98 -8.30
CA PRO A 155 -23.10 -1.63 -9.14
C PRO A 155 -21.70 -1.55 -8.50
N HIS A 156 -21.01 -2.69 -8.55
CA HIS A 156 -19.65 -2.96 -8.07
C HIS A 156 -18.56 -2.27 -8.91
N GLU A 157 -18.59 -0.96 -9.05
CA GLU A 157 -17.51 -0.25 -9.75
C GLU A 157 -17.32 1.14 -9.17
N VAL A 158 -16.30 1.30 -8.32
CA VAL A 158 -15.73 2.62 -8.05
C VAL A 158 -14.21 2.48 -8.10
N GLU A 159 -13.70 2.35 -9.32
CA GLU A 159 -12.29 2.54 -9.63
C GLU A 159 -11.93 4.03 -9.45
N GLN A 160 -10.91 4.33 -8.66
CA GLN A 160 -10.25 5.63 -8.76
C GLN A 160 -9.39 5.63 -10.03
N LEU A 161 -9.92 6.23 -11.10
CA LEU A 161 -9.19 6.46 -12.34
C LEU A 161 -8.03 7.43 -12.08
N LEU A 162 -6.81 6.89 -11.98
CA LEU A 162 -5.57 7.66 -12.04
C LEU A 162 -5.33 8.08 -13.50
N VAL A 163 -5.83 9.25 -13.88
CA VAL A 163 -5.50 9.86 -15.17
C VAL A 163 -4.07 10.37 -15.10
N LEU A 164 -3.13 9.56 -15.58
CA LEU A 164 -1.75 10.00 -15.84
C LEU A 164 -1.68 10.58 -17.25
N PRO A 165 -1.47 11.89 -17.42
CA PRO A 165 -1.33 12.49 -18.74
C PRO A 165 -0.18 11.84 -19.52
N GLU A 166 -0.32 11.72 -20.83
CA GLU A 166 0.66 11.06 -21.69
C GLU A 166 2.08 11.65 -21.54
N ALA A 167 2.19 12.96 -21.29
CA ALA A 167 3.47 13.62 -21.01
C ALA A 167 4.17 13.07 -19.76
N VAL A 168 3.40 12.71 -18.72
CA VAL A 168 3.94 12.12 -17.48
C VAL A 168 4.44 10.70 -17.76
N LEU A 169 3.68 9.90 -18.50
CA LEU A 169 4.10 8.54 -18.89
C LEU A 169 5.37 8.57 -19.76
N ARG A 170 5.43 9.49 -20.72
CA ARG A 170 6.62 9.72 -21.56
C ARG A 170 7.82 10.20 -20.73
N GLY A 171 7.60 11.07 -19.75
CA GLY A 171 8.64 11.53 -18.83
C GLY A 171 9.19 10.41 -17.96
N ILE A 172 8.32 9.53 -17.45
CA ILE A 172 8.71 8.36 -16.67
C ILE A 172 9.56 7.41 -17.53
N LEU A 173 9.10 7.07 -18.74
CA LEU A 173 9.85 6.21 -19.66
C LEU A 173 11.22 6.80 -20.02
N ALA A 174 11.28 8.08 -20.37
CA ALA A 174 12.53 8.75 -20.69
C ALA A 174 13.51 8.75 -19.50
N LYS A 175 13.00 8.94 -18.27
CA LYS A 175 13.82 8.85 -17.06
C LYS A 175 14.41 7.45 -16.89
N TYR A 176 13.60 6.40 -17.05
CA TYR A 176 14.08 5.02 -16.94
C TYR A 176 15.16 4.69 -17.97
N CYS A 177 14.97 5.04 -19.25
CA CYS A 177 15.98 4.82 -20.28
C CYS A 177 17.28 5.56 -19.96
N ASN A 178 17.20 6.83 -19.54
CA ASN A 178 18.39 7.61 -19.19
C ASN A 178 19.13 7.04 -17.97
N ASP A 179 18.41 6.56 -16.97
CA ASP A 179 19.02 5.99 -15.76
C ASP A 179 19.67 4.64 -16.09
N GLU A 180 19.05 3.81 -16.93
CA GLU A 180 19.61 2.55 -17.43
C GLU A 180 20.91 2.79 -18.24
N GLU A 181 20.91 3.73 -19.18
CA GLU A 181 22.09 4.05 -19.99
C GLU A 181 23.28 4.51 -19.12
N LYS A 182 23.01 5.33 -18.09
CA LYS A 182 24.04 5.75 -17.13
C LYS A 182 24.59 4.57 -16.35
N GLU A 183 23.74 3.65 -15.92
CA GLU A 183 24.15 2.48 -15.16
C GLU A 183 24.99 1.51 -16.02
N ILE A 184 24.59 1.29 -17.28
CA ILE A 184 25.38 0.53 -18.26
C ILE A 184 26.77 1.16 -18.45
N THR A 185 26.82 2.49 -18.59
CA THR A 185 28.08 3.22 -18.80
C THR A 185 29.00 3.09 -17.58
N LEU A 186 28.43 3.18 -16.38
CA LEU A 186 29.16 2.98 -15.13
C LEU A 186 29.72 1.56 -15.01
N VAL A 187 28.91 0.55 -15.33
CA VAL A 187 29.32 -0.86 -15.31
C VAL A 187 30.46 -1.11 -16.31
N LYS A 188 30.34 -0.59 -17.54
CA LYS A 188 31.39 -0.69 -18.57
C LYS A 188 32.71 -0.04 -18.11
N ALA A 189 32.65 1.15 -17.52
CA ALA A 189 33.84 1.84 -17.01
C ALA A 189 34.53 1.06 -15.87
N ARG A 190 33.75 0.47 -14.96
CA ARG A 190 34.27 -0.39 -13.89
C ARG A 190 34.93 -1.64 -14.45
N TYR A 191 34.30 -2.29 -15.43
CA TYR A 191 34.85 -3.45 -16.12
C TYR A 191 36.18 -3.12 -16.81
N GLU A 192 36.26 -2.02 -17.58
CA GLU A 192 37.51 -1.62 -18.25
C GLU A 192 38.64 -1.33 -17.26
N THR A 193 38.32 -0.68 -16.14
CA THR A 193 39.30 -0.39 -15.09
C THR A 193 39.83 -1.68 -14.48
N ALA A 194 38.95 -2.64 -14.17
CA ALA A 194 39.33 -3.94 -13.65
C ALA A 194 40.17 -4.73 -14.67
N ARG A 195 39.76 -4.72 -15.94
CA ARG A 195 40.46 -5.39 -17.04
C ARG A 195 41.89 -4.87 -17.20
N LYS A 196 42.08 -3.54 -17.27
CA LYS A 196 43.43 -2.94 -17.37
C LYS A 196 44.32 -3.30 -16.18
N ARG A 197 43.76 -3.40 -14.97
CA ARG A 197 44.50 -3.83 -13.77
C ARG A 197 44.96 -5.29 -13.89
N ILE A 198 44.09 -6.17 -14.36
CA ILE A 198 44.41 -7.59 -14.56
C ILE A 198 45.46 -7.75 -15.65
N GLU A 199 45.31 -7.08 -16.79
CA GLU A 199 46.27 -7.11 -17.90
C GLU A 199 47.66 -6.63 -17.46
N LYS A 200 47.73 -5.53 -16.70
CA LYS A 200 48.99 -5.05 -16.12
C LYS A 200 49.61 -6.09 -15.18
N LYS A 201 48.81 -6.71 -14.31
CA LYS A 201 49.28 -7.76 -13.40
C LYS A 201 49.80 -9.00 -14.13
N LEU A 202 49.12 -9.43 -15.20
CA LEU A 202 49.57 -10.52 -16.05
C LEU A 202 50.92 -10.20 -16.69
N HIS A 203 51.10 -9.00 -17.22
CA HIS A 203 52.37 -8.57 -17.81
C HIS A 203 53.50 -8.49 -16.77
N GLU A 204 53.23 -8.01 -15.55
CA GLU A 204 54.18 -8.02 -14.43
C GLU A 204 54.62 -9.46 -14.09
N ILE A 205 53.68 -10.41 -14.03
CA ILE A 205 53.99 -11.82 -13.75
C ILE A 205 54.82 -12.45 -14.88
N GLN A 206 54.46 -12.21 -16.15
CA GLN A 206 55.16 -12.77 -17.30
C GLN A 206 56.60 -12.26 -17.39
N THR A 207 56.83 -10.97 -17.14
CA THR A 207 58.18 -10.38 -17.14
C THR A 207 59.05 -10.93 -15.99
N GLN A 208 58.48 -11.13 -14.79
CA GLN A 208 59.18 -11.77 -13.67
C GLN A 208 59.57 -13.22 -13.99
N GLN A 209 58.67 -14.00 -14.60
CA GLN A 209 58.96 -15.38 -15.00
C GLN A 209 60.08 -15.47 -16.03
N MET A 210 60.10 -14.58 -17.04
CA MET A 210 61.18 -14.53 -18.04
C MET A 210 62.53 -14.13 -17.45
N SER A 211 62.56 -13.25 -16.44
CA SER A 211 63.80 -12.88 -15.73
C SER A 211 64.35 -13.98 -14.82
N SER A 212 63.50 -14.94 -14.41
CA SER A 212 63.88 -16.07 -13.56
C SER A 212 64.32 -17.32 -14.33
N THR A 213 64.15 -17.33 -15.66
CA THR A 213 64.48 -18.47 -16.54
C THR A 213 65.67 -18.24 -17.46
N ALA A 214 66.30 -17.06 -17.42
CA ALA A 214 67.57 -16.74 -18.05
C ALA A 214 68.71 -16.79 -17.00
#